data_AF-A0A831VQB0-F1
#
_entry.id   AF-A0A831VQB0-F1
#
_cell.length_a   1.000
_cell.length_b   1.000
_cell.length_c   1.000
_cell.angle_alpha   90.00
_cell.angle_beta   90.00
_cell.angle_gamma   90.00
#
_symmetry.space_group_name_H-M   'P 1'
#
loop_
_entity.id
_entity.type
_entity.pdbx_description
1 polymer ?
#
loop_
_entity_poly.entity_id
_entity_poly.type
_entity_poly.pdbx_seq_one_letter_code
_entity_poly.pdbx_strand_id
1 'polypeptide(L)'
;MIIKKRVYKADKKVNPFIGVLLFLISIVLLAISGPIGLVYGLLHSFVRNGTKGIGEFLLKIAISVDQLGNVIMQHLLNSLWVKKGRYNFGNRDETISSALGRNKKLGTLTAFGNSIDKLLDTLDPNHSLNSIDYYIEPSEQIIDKLAWVHIIDGRILMTRTEGREKYYIPGGKREHGENDAKALSREIMEELSVEIDVMSLYFIGIFEAQADGHKPGILVRMTCYTACYEGKLLPNMEIAEMVWLNYKDKHMVSEVDTLIFDFLKEKGQLG
;
A
#
# COMPACT_ATOMS: atom_id res chain seq x y z
N MET A 1 -25.97 -2.81 -0.28
CA MET A 1 -24.64 -2.78 -0.91
C MET A 1 -24.09 -1.36 -0.74
N ILE A 2 -23.25 -1.13 0.27
CA ILE A 2 -22.59 0.18 0.43
C ILE A 2 -21.46 0.20 -0.60
N ILE A 3 -21.68 0.89 -1.72
CA ILE A 3 -20.61 1.21 -2.65
C ILE A 3 -19.73 2.24 -1.93
N LYS A 4 -18.70 1.76 -1.21
CA LYS A 4 -17.61 2.64 -0.77
C LYS A 4 -16.89 3.04 -2.06
N LYS A 5 -17.29 4.16 -2.67
CA LYS A 5 -16.53 4.76 -3.77
C LYS A 5 -15.13 4.99 -3.22
N ARG A 6 -14.12 4.23 -3.67
CA ARG A 6 -12.72 4.54 -3.42
C ARG A 6 -12.45 5.87 -4.11
N VAL A 7 -12.53 6.96 -3.35
CA VAL A 7 -12.31 8.31 -3.88
C VAL A 7 -10.81 8.58 -3.80
N TYR A 8 -10.12 8.38 -4.92
CA TYR A 8 -8.72 8.82 -5.11
C TYR A 8 -8.65 10.35 -5.30
N LYS A 9 -9.05 11.13 -4.29
CA LYS A 9 -8.84 12.59 -4.22
C LYS A 9 -8.68 13.03 -2.77
N ALA A 10 -7.87 14.06 -2.55
CA ALA A 10 -7.82 14.82 -1.31
C ALA A 10 -9.25 15.15 -0.83
N ASP A 11 -9.51 14.92 0.46
CA ASP A 11 -10.84 15.06 1.08
C ASP A 11 -11.55 16.31 0.53
N LYS A 12 -12.80 16.14 0.07
CA LYS A 12 -13.67 17.23 -0.41
C LYS A 12 -13.58 18.37 0.62
N LYS A 13 -13.26 19.61 0.22
CA LYS A 13 -13.14 20.75 1.14
C LYS A 13 -14.35 20.81 2.07
N VAL A 14 -14.17 20.29 3.29
CA VAL A 14 -15.21 20.27 4.31
C VAL A 14 -15.26 21.66 4.90
N ASN A 15 -16.46 22.21 5.09
CA ASN A 15 -16.61 23.44 5.86
C ASN A 15 -15.93 23.23 7.23
N PRO A 16 -14.96 24.07 7.64
CA PRO A 16 -14.21 23.87 8.88
C PRO A 16 -15.11 23.64 10.11
N PHE A 17 -16.28 24.31 10.16
CA PHE A 17 -17.26 24.13 11.23
C PHE A 17 -17.86 22.73 11.28
N ILE A 18 -18.10 22.10 10.13
CA ILE A 18 -18.61 20.73 10.07
C ILE A 18 -17.58 19.75 10.65
N GLY A 19 -16.30 19.96 10.37
CA GLY A 19 -15.23 19.12 10.92
C GLY A 19 -15.18 19.17 12.45
N VAL A 20 -15.18 20.37 13.02
CA VAL A 20 -15.21 20.58 14.49
C VAL A 20 -16.47 19.98 15.10
N LEU A 21 -17.63 20.20 14.49
CA LEU A 21 -18.90 19.67 14.96
C LEU A 21 -18.90 18.14 14.97
N LEU A 22 -18.48 17.50 13.89
CA LEU A 22 -18.42 16.04 13.79
C LEU A 22 -17.45 15.45 14.82
N PHE A 23 -16.33 16.11 15.07
CA PHE A 23 -15.39 15.71 16.12
C PHE A 23 -16.03 15.79 17.52
N LEU A 24 -16.68 16.90 17.87
CA LEU A 24 -17.34 17.02 19.17
C LEU A 24 -18.46 15.98 19.35
N ILE A 25 -19.27 15.78 18.31
CA ILE A 25 -20.33 14.76 18.30
C ILE A 25 -19.73 13.37 18.48
N SER A 26 -18.64 13.03 17.80
CA SER A 26 -18.03 11.69 17.91
C SER A 26 -17.49 11.42 19.31
N ILE A 27 -16.89 12.41 19.97
CA ILE A 27 -16.43 12.30 21.37
C ILE A 27 -17.62 12.07 22.32
N VAL A 28 -18.69 12.85 22.20
CA VAL A 28 -19.88 12.68 23.05
C VAL A 28 -20.53 11.31 22.82
N LEU A 29 -20.68 10.89 21.56
CA LEU A 29 -21.22 9.57 21.23
C LEU A 29 -20.36 8.44 21.78
N LEU A 30 -19.03 8.54 21.66
CA LEU A 30 -18.11 7.53 22.19
C LEU A 30 -18.16 7.46 23.72
N ALA A 31 -18.24 8.61 24.40
CA ALA A 31 -18.33 8.65 25.86
C ALA A 31 -19.61 7.99 26.40
N ILE A 32 -20.74 8.16 25.70
CA ILE A 32 -22.04 7.61 26.11
C ILE A 32 -22.17 6.14 25.68
N SER A 33 -21.93 5.83 24.41
CA SER A 33 -22.18 4.50 23.83
C SER A 33 -21.01 3.53 23.93
N GLY A 34 -19.78 4.04 24.01
CA GLY A 34 -18.55 3.25 24.05
C GLY A 34 -18.50 2.26 25.22
N PRO A 35 -18.74 2.68 26.48
CA PRO A 35 -18.75 1.76 27.62
C PRO A 35 -19.79 0.64 27.47
N ILE A 36 -20.99 0.98 27.00
CA ILE A 36 -22.07 0.01 26.76
C ILE A 36 -21.66 -0.99 25.66
N GLY A 37 -21.13 -0.48 24.54
CA GLY A 37 -20.64 -1.29 23.44
C GLY A 37 -19.47 -2.20 23.84
N LEU A 38 -18.57 -1.74 24.70
CA LEU A 38 -17.44 -2.53 25.22
C LEU A 38 -17.94 -3.71 26.05
N VAL A 39 -18.82 -3.46 27.02
CA VAL A 39 -19.38 -4.53 27.89
C VAL A 39 -20.15 -5.55 27.04
N TYR A 40 -21.03 -5.09 26.15
CA TYR A 40 -21.79 -5.97 25.28
C TYR A 40 -20.86 -6.77 24.34
N GLY A 41 -19.87 -6.12 23.73
CA GLY A 41 -18.93 -6.74 22.82
C GLY A 41 -18.07 -7.81 23.50
N LEU A 42 -17.60 -7.58 24.73
CA LEU A 42 -16.87 -8.56 25.53
C LEU A 42 -17.74 -9.79 25.83
N LEU A 43 -18.96 -9.58 26.33
CA LEU A 43 -19.89 -10.66 26.65
C LEU A 43 -20.26 -11.46 25.40
N HIS A 44 -20.63 -10.79 24.31
CA HIS A 44 -21.00 -11.42 23.05
C HIS A 44 -19.84 -12.24 22.46
N SER A 45 -18.62 -11.69 22.47
CA SER A 45 -17.44 -12.38 21.94
C SER A 45 -17.05 -13.58 22.79
N PHE A 46 -17.21 -13.48 24.11
CA PHE A 46 -17.01 -14.60 25.04
C PHE A 46 -18.02 -15.72 24.82
N VAL A 47 -19.31 -15.40 24.69
CA VAL A 47 -20.36 -16.40 24.44
C VAL A 47 -20.12 -17.13 23.11
N ARG A 48 -19.63 -16.42 22.08
CA ARG A 48 -19.42 -17.00 20.75
C ARG A 48 -18.16 -17.88 20.66
N ASN A 49 -17.02 -17.38 21.16
CA ASN A 49 -15.70 -17.96 20.93
C ASN A 49 -14.82 -18.02 22.20
N GLY A 50 -15.40 -17.89 23.40
CA GLY A 50 -14.67 -17.93 24.67
C GLY A 50 -13.59 -16.83 24.78
N THR A 51 -12.48 -17.17 25.43
CA THR A 51 -11.34 -16.26 25.60
C THR A 51 -10.68 -15.85 24.28
N LYS A 52 -10.69 -16.72 23.26
CA LYS A 52 -10.22 -16.39 21.91
C LYS A 52 -11.05 -15.25 21.29
N GLY A 53 -12.38 -15.32 21.44
CA GLY A 53 -13.27 -14.25 20.98
C GLY A 53 -13.01 -12.91 21.65
N ILE A 54 -12.78 -12.92 22.98
CA ILE A 54 -12.37 -11.72 23.72
C ILE A 54 -11.08 -11.14 23.13
N GLY A 55 -10.07 -11.98 22.89
CA GLY A 55 -8.79 -11.56 22.29
C GLY A 55 -8.96 -10.93 20.92
N GLU A 56 -9.71 -11.55 20.02
CA GLU A 56 -10.00 -11.00 18.68
C GLU A 56 -10.74 -9.65 18.73
N PHE A 57 -11.66 -9.48 19.69
CA PHE A 57 -12.38 -8.22 19.88
C PHE A 57 -11.48 -7.11 20.42
N LEU A 58 -10.68 -7.41 21.46
CA LEU A 58 -9.72 -6.46 22.03
C LEU A 58 -8.64 -6.06 21.02
N LEU A 59 -8.18 -6.99 20.18
CA LEU A 59 -7.23 -6.70 19.11
C LEU A 59 -7.80 -5.69 18.11
N LYS A 60 -9.08 -5.83 17.71
CA LYS A 60 -9.75 -4.85 16.84
C LYS A 60 -9.79 -3.45 17.47
N ILE A 61 -10.10 -3.38 18.77
CA ILE A 61 -10.09 -2.10 19.50
C ILE A 61 -8.66 -1.52 19.52
N ALA A 62 -7.65 -2.34 19.82
CA ALA A 62 -6.26 -1.90 19.84
C ALA A 62 -5.83 -1.29 18.49
N ILE A 63 -6.15 -1.95 17.37
CA ILE A 63 -5.89 -1.44 16.01
C ILE A 63 -6.60 -0.10 15.78
N SER A 64 -7.88 0.02 16.17
CA SER A 64 -8.62 1.28 16.02
C SER A 64 -8.05 2.42 16.87
N VAL A 65 -7.59 2.13 18.09
CA VAL A 65 -6.93 3.10 18.96
C VAL A 65 -5.58 3.51 18.36
N ASP A 66 -4.84 2.56 17.76
CA ASP A 66 -3.57 2.83 17.10
C ASP A 66 -3.75 3.76 15.87
N GLN A 67 -4.76 3.50 15.03
CA GLN A 67 -5.13 4.39 13.92
C GLN A 67 -5.53 5.79 14.40
N LEU A 68 -6.35 5.90 15.45
CA LEU A 68 -6.70 7.19 16.05
C LEU A 68 -5.45 7.92 16.57
N GLY A 69 -4.54 7.19 17.21
CA GLY A 69 -3.26 7.70 17.69
C GLY A 69 -2.40 8.25 16.56
N ASN A 70 -2.35 7.57 15.41
CA ASN A 70 -1.62 8.02 14.23
C ASN A 70 -2.11 9.39 13.75
N VAL A 71 -3.43 9.63 13.78
CA VAL A 71 -4.04 10.92 13.42
C VAL A 71 -3.76 11.99 14.48
N ILE A 72 -4.07 11.71 15.75
CA ILE A 72 -3.96 12.70 16.84
C ILE A 72 -2.51 13.14 17.04
N MET A 73 -1.58 12.19 17.03
CA MET A 73 -0.17 12.43 17.37
C MET A 73 0.69 12.74 16.14
N GLN A 74 0.12 12.84 14.93
CA GLN A 74 0.87 12.93 13.68
C GLN A 74 2.01 13.95 13.72
N HIS A 75 1.77 15.17 14.24
CA HIS A 75 2.78 16.22 14.26
C HIS A 75 3.89 15.94 15.27
N LEU A 76 3.55 15.34 16.42
CA LEU A 76 4.50 14.93 17.44
C LEU A 76 5.39 13.78 16.94
N LEU A 77 4.77 12.74 16.38
CA LEU A 77 5.47 11.58 15.83
C LEU A 77 6.37 11.99 14.65
N ASN A 78 5.85 12.80 13.73
CA ASN A 78 6.63 13.32 12.60
C ASN A 78 7.81 14.21 13.04
N SER A 79 7.71 14.87 14.20
CA SER A 79 8.81 15.68 14.74
C SER A 79 9.87 14.82 15.44
N LEU A 80 9.44 13.86 16.26
CA LEU A 80 10.33 13.15 17.17
C LEU A 80 10.86 11.83 16.62
N TRP A 81 10.08 11.09 15.82
CA TRP A 81 10.39 9.70 15.48
C TRP A 81 11.08 9.54 14.13
N VAL A 82 10.99 10.54 13.26
CA VAL A 82 11.38 10.42 11.85
C VAL A 82 12.13 11.65 11.33
N LYS A 83 13.12 11.41 10.46
CA LYS A 83 14.04 12.40 9.90
C LYS A 83 13.46 13.09 8.65
N LYS A 84 14.28 13.88 7.95
CA LYS A 84 13.95 14.37 6.59
C LYS A 84 13.92 13.20 5.59
N GLY A 85 13.11 13.32 4.53
CA GLY A 85 12.94 12.26 3.53
C GLY A 85 12.07 11.09 4.01
N ARG A 86 11.28 11.30 5.07
CA ARG A 86 10.42 10.33 5.73
C ARG A 86 9.10 10.06 5.02
N TYR A 87 8.49 8.94 5.37
CA TYR A 87 7.06 8.72 5.22
C TYR A 87 6.33 9.33 6.44
N ASN A 88 5.28 10.14 6.25
CA ASN A 88 4.64 10.82 7.38
C ASN A 88 3.62 9.93 8.10
N PHE A 89 3.57 10.06 9.42
CA PHE A 89 2.43 9.65 10.25
C PHE A 89 1.23 10.56 9.96
N GLY A 90 0.01 10.05 10.18
CA GLY A 90 -1.23 10.81 10.06
C GLY A 90 -2.29 10.26 9.09
N ASN A 91 -2.01 9.18 8.37
CA ASN A 91 -3.03 8.53 7.53
C ASN A 91 -4.10 7.88 8.44
N ARG A 92 -5.37 8.29 8.29
CA ARG A 92 -6.50 7.85 9.13
C ARG A 92 -6.80 6.35 9.03
N ASP A 93 -6.43 5.72 7.92
CA ASP A 93 -6.65 4.29 7.69
C ASP A 93 -5.43 3.47 8.11
N GLU A 94 -4.37 4.09 8.61
CA GLU A 94 -3.10 3.45 8.94
C GLU A 94 -2.77 3.53 10.44
N THR A 95 -2.22 2.45 11.00
CA THR A 95 -1.74 2.37 12.38
C THR A 95 -0.39 3.08 12.56
N ILE A 96 -0.03 3.47 13.79
CA ILE A 96 1.32 3.98 14.09
C ILE A 96 2.35 2.91 13.77
N SER A 97 2.06 1.66 14.11
CA SER A 97 2.96 0.52 13.90
C SER A 97 3.28 0.31 12.41
N SER A 98 2.29 0.45 11.51
CA SER A 98 2.49 0.41 10.05
C SER A 98 3.36 1.57 9.55
N ALA A 99 3.03 2.81 9.93
CA ALA A 99 3.78 3.99 9.51
C ALA A 99 5.22 3.98 10.05
N LEU A 100 5.43 3.46 11.27
CA LEU A 100 6.75 3.22 11.85
C LEU A 100 7.53 2.19 11.02
N GLY A 101 6.90 1.07 10.64
CA GLY A 101 7.49 0.03 9.80
C GLY A 101 7.96 0.55 8.43
N ARG A 102 7.15 1.39 7.77
CA ARG A 102 7.53 2.06 6.52
C ARG A 102 8.79 2.91 6.70
N ASN A 103 8.87 3.66 7.79
CA ASN A 103 10.05 4.47 8.08
C ASN A 103 11.27 3.62 8.50
N LYS A 104 11.07 2.48 9.15
CA LYS A 104 12.14 1.49 9.40
C LYS A 104 12.69 0.96 8.08
N LYS A 105 11.81 0.56 7.16
CA LYS A 105 12.18 0.09 5.80
C LYS A 105 12.94 1.16 5.01
N LEU A 106 12.53 2.42 5.12
CA LEU A 106 13.20 3.56 4.49
C LEU A 106 14.49 4.01 5.20
N GLY A 107 14.81 3.50 6.39
CA GLY A 107 15.94 3.96 7.19
C GLY A 107 15.79 5.39 7.73
N THR A 108 14.57 5.91 7.81
CA THR A 108 14.27 7.32 8.14
C THR A 108 13.94 7.56 9.61
N LEU A 109 14.01 6.52 10.46
CA LEU A 109 13.79 6.67 11.90
C LEU A 109 14.90 7.49 12.60
N THR A 110 14.51 8.30 13.58
CA THR A 110 15.43 8.93 14.55
C THR A 110 15.96 7.89 15.54
N ALA A 111 16.93 8.27 16.39
CA ALA A 111 17.36 7.39 17.48
C ALA A 111 16.19 7.04 18.40
N PHE A 112 15.32 8.00 18.69
CA PHE A 112 14.11 7.77 19.49
C PHE A 112 13.13 6.83 18.79
N GLY A 113 12.83 7.05 17.50
CA GLY A 113 11.97 6.15 16.73
C GLY A 113 12.51 4.72 16.67
N ASN A 114 13.83 4.54 16.51
CA ASN A 114 14.47 3.22 16.57
C ASN A 114 14.36 2.57 17.96
N SER A 115 14.44 3.35 19.05
CA SER A 115 14.25 2.80 20.39
C SER A 115 12.82 2.32 20.62
N ILE A 116 11.82 3.04 20.10
CA ILE A 116 10.42 2.60 20.16
C ILE A 116 10.21 1.33 19.33
N ASP A 117 10.73 1.30 18.12
CA ASP A 117 10.67 0.12 17.26
C ASP A 117 11.29 -1.12 17.92
N LYS A 118 12.46 -0.97 18.55
CA LYS A 118 13.09 -2.05 19.31
C LYS A 118 12.24 -2.53 20.49
N LEU A 119 11.54 -1.63 21.17
CA LEU A 119 10.62 -2.00 22.24
C LEU A 119 9.48 -2.86 21.70
N LEU A 120 8.91 -2.50 20.55
CA LEU A 120 7.86 -3.30 19.91
C LEU A 120 8.39 -4.67 19.46
N ASP A 121 9.62 -4.73 18.94
CA ASP A 121 10.27 -5.99 18.57
C ASP A 121 10.49 -6.94 19.76
N THR A 122 10.46 -6.45 21.01
CA THR A 122 10.47 -7.32 22.21
C THR A 122 9.14 -8.02 22.48
N LEU A 123 8.02 -7.45 21.99
CA LEU A 123 6.69 -8.04 22.10
C LEU A 123 6.43 -9.06 20.99
N ASP A 124 6.86 -8.72 19.77
CA ASP A 124 6.69 -9.54 18.57
C ASP A 124 7.85 -9.27 17.59
N PRO A 125 8.63 -10.29 17.17
CA PRO A 125 9.76 -10.07 16.28
C PRO A 125 9.36 -9.40 14.95
N ASN A 126 10.08 -8.34 14.57
CA ASN A 126 9.79 -7.52 13.39
C ASN A 126 8.39 -6.88 13.41
N HIS A 127 7.87 -6.55 14.60
CA HIS A 127 6.51 -6.09 14.81
C HIS A 127 6.09 -4.99 13.82
N SER A 128 6.89 -3.93 13.70
CA SER A 128 6.56 -2.78 12.84
C SER A 128 6.59 -3.15 11.35
N LEU A 129 7.51 -4.01 10.91
CA LEU A 129 7.59 -4.47 9.52
C LEU A 129 6.41 -5.38 9.17
N ASN A 130 6.04 -6.29 10.08
CA ASN A 130 4.88 -7.19 9.91
C ASN A 130 3.55 -6.42 9.96
N SER A 131 3.55 -5.25 10.62
CA SER A 131 2.37 -4.38 10.74
C SER A 131 2.16 -3.46 9.54
N ILE A 132 3.05 -3.44 8.54
CA ILE A 132 2.86 -2.59 7.35
C ILE A 132 1.59 -3.04 6.62
N ASP A 133 0.59 -2.18 6.60
CA ASP A 133 -0.66 -2.42 5.87
C ASP A 133 -0.56 -1.84 4.46
N TYR A 134 -0.67 -2.72 3.46
CA TYR A 134 -0.65 -2.39 2.03
C TYR A 134 -2.04 -2.11 1.44
N TYR A 135 -3.10 -2.23 2.25
CA TYR A 135 -4.49 -2.02 1.85
C TYR A 135 -5.08 -0.70 2.35
N ILE A 136 -4.29 0.13 3.03
CA ILE A 136 -4.68 1.49 3.42
C ILE A 136 -4.99 2.35 2.19
N GLU A 137 -5.91 3.31 2.35
CA GLU A 137 -6.17 4.32 1.31
C GLU A 137 -4.86 5.09 1.01
N PRO A 138 -4.40 5.15 -0.26
CA PRO A 138 -3.17 5.83 -0.60
C PRO A 138 -3.23 7.32 -0.25
N SER A 139 -2.21 7.78 0.48
CA SER A 139 -2.00 9.20 0.74
C SER A 139 -1.24 9.86 -0.41
N GLU A 140 -1.00 11.17 -0.34
CA GLU A 140 -0.14 11.87 -1.31
C GLU A 140 1.29 11.34 -1.37
N GLN A 141 1.72 10.56 -0.37
CA GLN A 141 3.04 9.91 -0.32
C GLN A 141 3.06 8.50 -0.90
N ILE A 142 1.93 7.99 -1.40
CA ILE A 142 1.86 6.67 -2.03
C ILE A 142 1.31 6.82 -3.45
N ILE A 143 2.18 6.57 -4.42
CA ILE A 143 1.82 6.42 -5.82
C ILE A 143 1.31 4.99 -6.00
N ASP A 144 -0.01 4.84 -6.05
CA ASP A 144 -0.67 3.55 -6.23
C ASP A 144 -0.79 3.20 -7.73
N LYS A 145 -0.29 2.03 -8.10
CA LYS A 145 -0.22 1.52 -9.47
C LYS A 145 -0.63 0.04 -9.56
N LEU A 146 -1.06 -0.33 -10.75
CA LEU A 146 -1.24 -1.71 -11.21
C LEU A 146 -0.05 -2.09 -12.09
N ALA A 147 0.27 -3.39 -12.11
CA ALA A 147 1.34 -3.91 -12.94
C ALA A 147 0.95 -5.25 -13.55
N TRP A 148 1.29 -5.46 -14.82
CA TRP A 148 1.14 -6.74 -15.49
C TRP A 148 2.48 -7.46 -15.58
N VAL A 149 2.63 -8.51 -14.78
CA VAL A 149 3.79 -9.38 -14.77
C VAL A 149 3.59 -10.47 -15.81
N HIS A 150 4.29 -10.32 -16.93
CA HIS A 150 4.28 -11.30 -18.02
C HIS A 150 5.68 -11.91 -18.17
N ILE A 151 5.77 -13.24 -18.07
CA ILE A 151 7.02 -13.98 -18.05
C ILE A 151 7.02 -15.03 -19.16
N ILE A 152 8.09 -15.06 -19.95
CA ILE A 152 8.37 -16.08 -20.97
C ILE A 152 9.81 -16.55 -20.79
N ASP A 153 10.02 -17.88 -20.77
CA ASP A 153 11.35 -18.50 -20.69
C ASP A 153 12.25 -17.93 -19.58
N GLY A 154 11.66 -17.67 -18.41
CA GLY A 154 12.37 -17.12 -17.25
C GLY A 154 12.76 -15.65 -17.36
N ARG A 155 12.15 -14.91 -18.30
CA ARG A 155 12.36 -13.47 -18.49
C ARG A 155 11.04 -12.72 -18.36
N ILE A 156 11.07 -11.56 -17.71
CA ILE A 156 9.91 -10.69 -17.53
C ILE A 156 9.87 -9.60 -18.60
N LEU A 157 8.68 -9.28 -19.10
CA LEU A 157 8.43 -8.17 -19.99
C LEU A 157 8.55 -6.85 -19.23
N MET A 158 9.39 -5.96 -19.74
CA MET A 158 9.66 -4.66 -19.18
C MET A 158 9.49 -3.57 -20.25
N THR A 159 9.05 -2.40 -19.84
CA THR A 159 8.88 -1.23 -20.72
C THR A 159 9.75 -0.07 -20.24
N ARG A 160 10.05 0.85 -21.17
CA ARG A 160 10.72 2.10 -20.85
C ARG A 160 10.03 3.24 -21.59
N THR A 161 9.54 4.20 -20.81
CA THR A 161 9.00 5.46 -21.32
C THR A 161 10.11 6.33 -21.91
N GLU A 162 9.81 7.10 -22.96
CA GLU A 162 10.71 8.10 -23.52
C GLU A 162 11.28 9.03 -22.44
N GLY A 163 12.59 9.25 -22.46
CA GLY A 163 13.29 10.12 -21.51
C GLY A 163 13.56 9.53 -20.12
N ARG A 164 13.18 8.27 -19.86
CA ARG A 164 13.56 7.55 -18.64
C ARG A 164 14.77 6.64 -18.87
N GLU A 165 15.59 6.49 -17.83
CA GLU A 165 16.78 5.62 -17.88
C GLU A 165 16.44 4.17 -17.53
N LYS A 166 15.58 3.96 -16.53
CA LYS A 166 15.21 2.64 -16.01
C LYS A 166 14.05 2.01 -16.76
N TYR A 167 13.98 0.69 -16.67
CA TYR A 167 12.82 -0.08 -17.11
C TYR A 167 11.83 -0.30 -15.96
N TYR A 168 10.56 -0.42 -16.30
CA TYR A 168 9.45 -0.66 -15.37
C TYR A 168 8.55 -1.79 -15.89
N ILE A 169 7.88 -2.50 -14.98
CA ILE A 169 6.85 -3.46 -15.38
C ILE A 169 5.66 -2.67 -15.95
N PRO A 170 5.11 -3.05 -17.12
CA PRO A 170 4.04 -2.30 -17.75
C PRO A 170 2.76 -2.25 -16.91
N GLY A 171 2.02 -1.16 -17.07
CA GLY A 171 0.80 -0.85 -16.33
C GLY A 171 0.84 0.55 -15.70
N GLY A 172 -0.25 0.93 -15.04
CA GLY A 172 -0.35 2.29 -14.52
C GLY A 172 -1.41 2.49 -13.47
N LYS A 173 -2.01 3.68 -13.47
CA LYS A 173 -2.86 4.13 -12.36
C LYS A 173 -4.31 3.74 -12.62
N ARG A 174 -5.07 3.57 -11.54
CA ARG A 174 -6.52 3.42 -11.64
C ARG A 174 -7.14 4.76 -12.01
N GLU A 175 -8.05 4.78 -12.99
CA GLU A 175 -8.91 5.94 -13.22
C GLU A 175 -10.19 5.89 -12.38
N HIS A 176 -10.98 6.97 -12.45
CA HIS A 176 -12.17 7.12 -11.64
C HIS A 176 -13.21 6.04 -11.95
N GLY A 177 -13.54 5.24 -10.93
CA GLY A 177 -14.58 4.22 -11.03
C GLY A 177 -14.12 2.90 -11.65
N GLU A 178 -12.82 2.75 -11.93
CA GLU A 178 -12.27 1.49 -12.41
C GLU A 178 -12.00 0.52 -11.26
N ASN A 179 -12.19 -0.77 -11.54
CA ASN A 179 -11.61 -1.84 -10.74
C ASN A 179 -10.23 -2.21 -11.34
N ASP A 180 -9.48 -3.04 -10.63
CA ASP A 180 -8.12 -3.43 -11.03
C ASP A 180 -8.06 -4.06 -12.42
N ALA A 181 -9.00 -4.96 -12.74
CA ALA A 181 -9.02 -5.65 -14.03
C ALA A 181 -9.22 -4.68 -15.20
N LYS A 182 -10.20 -3.77 -15.08
CA LYS A 182 -10.49 -2.78 -16.10
C LYS A 182 -9.34 -1.79 -16.27
N ALA A 183 -8.81 -1.27 -15.17
CA ALA A 183 -7.71 -0.33 -15.20
C ALA A 183 -6.45 -0.97 -15.81
N LEU A 184 -6.08 -2.18 -15.39
CA LEU A 184 -4.90 -2.84 -15.94
C LEU A 184 -5.08 -3.17 -17.43
N SER A 185 -6.25 -3.65 -17.86
CA SER A 185 -6.52 -3.91 -19.28
C SER A 185 -6.42 -2.64 -20.13
N ARG A 186 -6.90 -1.50 -19.61
CA ARG A 186 -6.79 -0.21 -20.31
C ARG A 186 -5.33 0.22 -20.43
N GLU A 187 -4.58 0.23 -19.32
CA GLU A 187 -3.17 0.65 -19.30
C GLU A 187 -2.31 -0.21 -20.24
N ILE A 188 -2.51 -1.53 -20.24
CA ILE A 188 -1.74 -2.43 -21.12
C ILE A 188 -2.13 -2.25 -22.60
N MET A 189 -3.39 -1.95 -22.90
CA MET A 189 -3.79 -1.58 -24.26
C MET A 189 -3.10 -0.29 -24.71
N GLU A 190 -3.05 0.73 -23.84
CA GLU A 190 -2.43 2.03 -24.13
C GLU A 190 -0.90 1.92 -24.32
N GLU A 191 -0.22 1.13 -23.49
CA GLU A 191 1.25 0.98 -23.52
C GLU A 191 1.72 -0.02 -24.59
N LEU A 192 0.98 -1.13 -24.80
CA LEU A 192 1.49 -2.32 -25.51
C LEU A 192 0.59 -2.83 -26.64
N SER A 193 -0.52 -2.14 -26.94
CA SER A 193 -1.46 -2.47 -28.03
C SER A 193 -2.03 -3.90 -27.98
N VAL A 194 -2.16 -4.47 -26.78
CA VAL A 194 -2.74 -5.81 -26.56
C VAL A 194 -3.88 -5.77 -25.56
N GLU A 195 -4.80 -6.72 -25.69
CA GLU A 195 -5.95 -6.86 -24.79
C GLU A 195 -5.66 -7.94 -23.76
N ILE A 196 -5.81 -7.62 -22.47
CA ILE A 196 -5.72 -8.60 -21.39
C ILE A 196 -7.05 -9.36 -21.30
N ASP A 197 -6.97 -10.69 -21.23
CA ASP A 197 -8.11 -11.50 -20.81
C ASP A 197 -8.33 -11.32 -19.31
N VAL A 198 -9.29 -10.46 -18.97
CA VAL A 198 -9.67 -10.13 -17.58
C VAL A 198 -10.12 -11.35 -16.78
N MET A 199 -10.58 -12.43 -17.43
CA MET A 199 -10.99 -13.67 -16.76
C MET A 199 -9.79 -14.52 -16.33
N SER A 200 -8.64 -14.34 -16.97
CA SER A 200 -7.38 -15.00 -16.64
C SER A 200 -6.55 -14.26 -15.59
N LEU A 201 -7.03 -13.09 -15.13
CA LEU A 201 -6.30 -12.23 -14.22
C LEU A 201 -6.06 -12.91 -12.87
N TYR A 202 -4.78 -13.07 -12.51
CA TYR A 202 -4.35 -13.70 -11.27
C TYR A 202 -3.46 -12.77 -10.45
N PHE A 203 -3.82 -12.60 -9.18
CA PHE A 203 -3.09 -11.73 -8.25
C PHE A 203 -1.77 -12.35 -7.82
N ILE A 204 -0.67 -11.60 -7.98
CA ILE A 204 0.67 -12.04 -7.59
C ILE A 204 1.06 -11.51 -6.22
N GLY A 205 0.84 -10.21 -5.97
CA GLY A 205 1.28 -9.57 -4.74
C GLY A 205 1.20 -8.05 -4.79
N ILE A 206 1.41 -7.42 -3.65
CA ILE A 206 1.59 -5.97 -3.54
C ILE A 206 3.03 -5.70 -3.10
N PHE A 207 3.71 -4.86 -3.87
CA PHE A 207 5.11 -4.50 -3.63
C PHE A 207 5.20 -2.99 -3.44
N GLU A 208 6.12 -2.56 -2.59
CA GLU A 208 6.22 -1.15 -2.26
C GLU A 208 7.65 -0.76 -1.92
N ALA A 209 8.12 0.31 -2.53
CA ALA A 209 9.46 0.85 -2.35
C ALA A 209 9.47 2.37 -2.62
N GLN A 210 10.63 3.00 -2.45
CA GLN A 210 10.81 4.40 -2.84
C GLN A 210 10.49 4.59 -4.33
N ALA A 211 9.70 5.62 -4.65
CA ALA A 211 9.36 5.95 -6.01
C ALA A 211 10.58 6.57 -6.73
N ASP A 212 10.88 6.02 -7.91
CA ASP A 212 12.01 6.42 -8.73
C ASP A 212 11.82 7.82 -9.33
N GLY A 213 12.86 8.67 -9.24
CA GLY A 213 12.79 10.08 -9.67
C GLY A 213 11.94 10.99 -8.76
N HIS A 214 11.39 10.46 -7.66
CA HIS A 214 10.62 11.25 -6.68
C HIS A 214 11.46 11.57 -5.44
N LYS A 215 11.00 12.58 -4.68
CA LYS A 215 11.63 12.97 -3.41
C LYS A 215 11.62 11.78 -2.43
N PRO A 216 12.65 11.63 -1.58
CA PRO A 216 12.65 10.61 -0.53
C PRO A 216 11.39 10.66 0.35
N GLY A 217 10.81 9.49 0.63
CA GLY A 217 9.58 9.35 1.40
C GLY A 217 8.30 9.32 0.56
N ILE A 218 8.41 9.45 -0.76
CA ILE A 218 7.33 9.12 -1.69
C ILE A 218 7.51 7.67 -2.11
N LEU A 219 6.53 6.84 -1.82
CA LEU A 219 6.52 5.42 -2.13
C LEU A 219 5.74 5.17 -3.42
N VAL A 220 6.14 4.16 -4.17
CA VAL A 220 5.30 3.54 -5.20
C VAL A 220 4.81 2.20 -4.67
N ARG A 221 3.49 1.96 -4.73
CA ARG A 221 2.85 0.70 -4.38
C ARG A 221 2.31 0.07 -5.66
N MET A 222 2.82 -1.10 -6.01
CA MET A 222 2.43 -1.85 -7.20
C MET A 222 1.60 -3.07 -6.81
N THR A 223 0.32 -3.07 -7.21
CA THR A 223 -0.52 -4.27 -7.16
C THR A 223 -0.29 -5.06 -8.45
N CYS A 224 0.36 -6.21 -8.34
CA CYS A 224 0.84 -6.97 -9.49
C CYS A 224 -0.11 -8.12 -9.82
N TYR A 225 -0.43 -8.27 -11.10
CA TYR A 225 -1.23 -9.35 -11.64
C TYR A 225 -0.52 -10.00 -12.84
N THR A 226 -0.84 -11.25 -13.12
CA THR A 226 -0.53 -11.89 -14.41
C THR A 226 -1.82 -12.26 -15.12
N ALA A 227 -1.77 -12.40 -16.45
CA ALA A 227 -2.92 -12.73 -17.28
C ALA A 227 -2.46 -13.18 -18.67
N CYS A 228 -3.33 -13.94 -19.34
CA CYS A 228 -3.30 -14.15 -20.78
C CYS A 228 -3.68 -12.87 -21.52
N TYR A 229 -3.28 -12.77 -22.79
CA TYR A 229 -3.57 -11.63 -23.64
C TYR A 229 -3.82 -12.05 -25.09
N GLU A 230 -4.49 -11.18 -25.86
CA GLU A 230 -4.71 -11.31 -27.29
C GLU A 230 -4.05 -10.15 -28.06
N GLY A 231 -3.60 -10.44 -29.27
CA GLY A 231 -2.92 -9.47 -30.15
C GLY A 231 -1.40 -9.63 -30.18
N LYS A 232 -0.72 -8.64 -30.77
CA LYS A 232 0.74 -8.61 -30.92
C LYS A 232 1.30 -7.48 -30.06
N LEU A 233 2.20 -7.82 -29.14
CA LEU A 233 2.92 -6.84 -28.32
C LEU A 233 3.68 -5.86 -29.22
N LEU A 234 3.31 -4.58 -29.13
CA LEU A 234 3.95 -3.48 -29.86
C LEU A 234 3.97 -2.26 -28.94
N PRO A 235 5.11 -1.55 -28.80
CA PRO A 235 5.15 -0.34 -27.99
C PRO A 235 4.19 0.70 -28.58
N ASN A 236 3.51 1.45 -27.72
CA ASN A 236 2.59 2.51 -28.12
C ASN A 236 2.70 3.70 -27.15
N MET A 237 2.08 4.83 -27.52
CA MET A 237 2.06 6.06 -26.72
C MET A 237 3.49 6.51 -26.36
N GLU A 238 3.78 6.61 -25.07
CA GLU A 238 5.04 7.12 -24.52
C GLU A 238 6.12 6.02 -24.35
N ILE A 239 5.82 4.77 -24.68
CA ILE A 239 6.77 3.65 -24.52
C ILE A 239 7.75 3.65 -25.69
N ALA A 240 9.01 3.96 -25.37
CA ALA A 240 10.12 3.96 -26.32
C ALA A 240 10.58 2.54 -26.67
N GLU A 241 10.55 1.63 -25.69
CA GLU A 241 11.13 0.29 -25.82
C GLU A 241 10.42 -0.73 -24.95
N MET A 242 10.33 -1.96 -25.48
CA MET A 242 10.03 -3.18 -24.74
C MET A 242 11.26 -4.09 -24.72
N VAL A 243 11.53 -4.70 -23.58
CA VAL A 243 12.64 -5.64 -23.42
C VAL A 243 12.26 -6.80 -22.50
N TRP A 244 12.91 -7.94 -22.69
CA TRP A 244 12.78 -9.12 -21.84
C TRP A 244 14.01 -9.25 -20.95
N LEU A 245 13.83 -9.01 -19.65
CA LEU A 245 14.91 -9.04 -18.67
C LEU A 245 14.89 -10.31 -17.82
N ASN A 246 16.07 -10.81 -17.44
CA ASN A 246 16.23 -11.89 -16.47
C ASN A 246 16.73 -11.34 -15.12
N TYR A 247 16.94 -12.21 -14.13
CA TYR A 247 17.31 -11.77 -12.78
C TYR A 247 18.65 -11.00 -12.73
N LYS A 248 19.59 -11.25 -13.64
CA LYS A 248 20.88 -10.54 -13.70
C LYS A 248 20.73 -9.07 -14.09
N ASP A 249 19.64 -8.74 -14.79
CA ASP A 249 19.36 -7.39 -15.30
C ASP A 249 18.64 -6.51 -14.26
N LYS A 250 18.41 -7.01 -13.04
CA LYS A 250 17.74 -6.32 -11.92
C LYS A 250 18.31 -4.93 -11.60
N HIS A 251 19.58 -4.69 -11.92
CA HIS A 251 20.21 -3.39 -11.72
C HIS A 251 19.68 -2.29 -12.67
N MET A 252 18.94 -2.66 -13.71
CA MET A 252 18.37 -1.74 -14.71
C MET A 252 16.95 -1.26 -14.38
N VAL A 253 16.33 -1.78 -13.31
CA VAL A 253 14.91 -1.55 -13.01
C VAL A 253 14.71 -0.67 -11.77
N SER A 254 13.47 -0.26 -11.53
CA SER A 254 13.12 0.52 -10.33
C SER A 254 13.31 -0.28 -9.02
N GLU A 255 13.30 0.41 -7.88
CA GLU A 255 13.46 -0.26 -6.57
C GLU A 255 12.27 -1.18 -6.25
N VAL A 256 11.05 -0.84 -6.68
CA VAL A 256 9.90 -1.71 -6.49
C VAL A 256 9.97 -2.93 -7.41
N ASP A 257 10.42 -2.77 -8.66
CA ASP A 257 10.60 -3.88 -9.60
C ASP A 257 11.73 -4.80 -9.14
N THR A 258 12.76 -4.25 -8.49
CA THR A 258 13.81 -5.03 -7.81
C THR A 258 13.21 -6.01 -6.79
N LEU A 259 12.22 -5.59 -5.98
CA LEU A 259 11.53 -6.48 -5.04
C LEU A 259 10.71 -7.55 -5.77
N ILE A 260 10.08 -7.19 -6.90
CA ILE A 260 9.31 -8.13 -7.71
C ILE A 260 10.24 -9.18 -8.33
N PHE A 261 11.41 -8.79 -8.81
CA PHE A 261 12.43 -9.70 -9.34
C PHE A 261 12.91 -10.69 -8.27
N ASP A 262 13.16 -10.22 -7.04
CA ASP A 262 13.53 -11.10 -5.92
C ASP A 262 12.45 -12.14 -5.64
N PHE A 263 11.21 -11.68 -5.52
CA PHE A 263 10.06 -12.55 -5.28
C PHE A 263 9.89 -13.61 -6.38
N LEU A 264 9.97 -13.20 -7.65
CA LEU A 264 9.83 -14.13 -8.78
C LEU A 264 11.02 -15.09 -8.85
N LYS A 265 12.23 -14.67 -8.46
CA LYS A 265 13.41 -15.53 -8.39
C LYS A 265 13.26 -16.60 -7.30
N GLU A 266 12.80 -16.22 -6.11
CA GLU A 266 12.50 -17.15 -5.02
C GLU A 266 11.42 -18.18 -5.41
N LYS A 267 10.48 -17.79 -6.27
CA LYS A 267 9.47 -18.70 -6.84
C LYS A 267 9.98 -19.56 -8.00
N GLY A 268 11.24 -19.40 -8.43
CA GLY A 268 11.81 -20.12 -9.57
C GLY A 268 11.26 -19.70 -10.93
N GLN A 269 10.64 -18.51 -11.02
CA GLN A 269 10.01 -18.00 -12.23
C GLN A 269 10.94 -17.11 -13.07
N LEU A 270 12.04 -16.61 -12.50
CA LEU A 270 13.09 -15.88 -13.22
C LEU A 270 14.42 -16.64 -13.26
N GLY A 271 15.04 -16.63 -14.44
CA GLY A 271 16.37 -17.20 -14.72
C GLY A 271 17.49 -16.42 -14.06
#